data_AF-A0A6V7K0Y1-F1
#
_entry.id   AF-A0A6V7K0Y1-F1
#
_cell.length_a   1.000
_cell.length_b   1.000
_cell.length_c   1.000
_cell.angle_alpha   90.00
_cell.angle_beta   90.00
_cell.angle_gamma   90.00
#
_symmetry.space_group_name_H-M   'P 1'
#
loop_
_entity.id
_entity.type
_entity.pdbx_description
1 polymer ?
#
loop_
_entity_poly.entity_id
_entity_poly.type
_entity_poly.pdbx_seq_one_letter_code
_entity_poly.pdbx_strand_id
1 'polypeptide(L)'
;VDYGATAEELEQHFHGCGSVNRVTILCNKFDGHPKGFAYIEFAERDSVQTAMAMDDSMFRGRQIKVMPKRTNRPGMSMTNR
;
A
#
# COMPACT_ATOMS: atom_id res chain seq x y z
N VAL A 1 -6.37 -3.06 -2.78
CA VAL A 1 -5.89 -4.43 -2.50
C VAL A 1 -7.05 -5.35 -2.15
N ASP A 2 -7.07 -6.54 -2.76
CA ASP A 2 -8.12 -7.56 -2.58
C ASP A 2 -8.10 -8.20 -1.18
N TYR A 3 -9.22 -8.81 -0.74
CA TYR A 3 -9.34 -9.43 0.59
C TYR A 3 -8.48 -10.68 0.78
N GLY A 4 -8.13 -11.36 -0.31
CA GLY A 4 -7.22 -12.50 -0.26
C GLY A 4 -5.74 -12.12 -0.35
N ALA A 5 -5.42 -10.82 -0.46
CA ALA A 5 -4.04 -10.37 -0.56
C ALA A 5 -3.30 -10.69 0.74
N THR A 6 -2.22 -11.47 0.65
CA THR A 6 -1.34 -11.71 1.80
C THR A 6 -0.20 -10.71 1.83
N ALA A 7 0.46 -10.60 2.98
CA ALA A 7 1.66 -9.79 3.10
C ALA A 7 2.72 -10.25 2.10
N GLU A 8 2.91 -11.57 1.98
CA GLU A 8 3.88 -12.19 1.08
C GLU A 8 3.62 -11.84 -0.39
N GLU A 9 2.36 -11.82 -0.85
CA GLU A 9 2.04 -11.44 -2.23
C GLU A 9 2.34 -9.97 -2.51
N LEU A 10 2.06 -9.08 -1.55
CA LEU A 10 2.41 -7.67 -1.68
C LEU A 10 3.93 -7.50 -1.65
N GLU A 11 4.63 -8.21 -0.77
CA GLU A 11 6.09 -8.21 -0.74
C GLU A 11 6.68 -8.66 -2.07
N GLN A 12 6.19 -9.75 -2.65
CA GLN A 12 6.64 -10.24 -3.95
C GLN A 12 6.35 -9.24 -5.08
N HIS A 13 5.15 -8.64 -5.11
CA HIS A 13 4.78 -7.65 -6.13
C HIS A 13 5.67 -6.41 -6.09
N PHE A 14 6.06 -5.97 -4.89
CA PHE A 14 6.91 -4.81 -4.68
C PHE A 14 8.40 -5.15 -4.50
N HIS A 15 8.77 -6.44 -4.54
CA HIS A 15 10.15 -6.89 -4.34
C HIS A 15 11.10 -6.32 -5.40
N GLY A 16 10.61 -6.20 -6.65
CA GLY A 16 11.37 -5.58 -7.74
C GLY A 16 11.57 -4.07 -7.59
N CYS A 17 10.82 -3.41 -6.70
CA CYS A 17 10.97 -1.98 -6.41
C CYS A 17 12.04 -1.74 -5.33
N GLY A 18 12.23 -2.70 -4.42
CA GLY A 18 13.27 -2.68 -3.40
C GLY A 18 12.88 -3.44 -2.13
N SER A 19 13.77 -3.41 -1.13
CA SER A 19 13.60 -4.17 0.11
C SER A 19 12.44 -3.66 0.97
N VAL A 20 11.45 -4.53 1.21
CA VAL A 20 10.31 -4.27 2.08
C VAL A 20 10.70 -4.54 3.54
N ASN A 21 10.50 -3.55 4.40
CA ASN A 21 10.73 -3.65 5.85
C ASN A 21 9.47 -4.18 6.57
N ARG A 22 8.29 -3.73 6.15
CA ARG A 22 7.03 -4.12 6.80
C ARG A 22 5.82 -3.98 5.88
N VAL A 23 4.94 -4.97 5.88
CA VAL A 23 3.62 -4.90 5.24
C VAL A 23 2.51 -4.91 6.29
N THR A 24 1.51 -4.05 6.12
CA THR A 24 0.33 -3.97 6.99
C THR A 24 -0.92 -3.83 6.15
N ILE A 25 -1.76 -4.87 6.16
CA ILE A 25 -3.00 -4.91 5.38
C ILE A 25 -4.15 -4.45 6.27
N LEU A 26 -4.92 -3.44 5.83
CA LEU A 26 -6.09 -2.96 6.58
C LEU A 26 -7.37 -3.56 5.98
N CYS A 27 -7.94 -4.52 6.71
CA CYS A 27 -9.28 -5.03 6.47
C CYS A 27 -10.31 -4.34 7.37
N ASN A 28 -11.49 -4.00 6.84
CA ASN A 28 -12.58 -3.50 7.67
C ASN A 28 -13.28 -4.70 8.33
N LYS A 29 -13.09 -4.87 9.64
CA LYS A 29 -13.64 -6.01 10.40
C LYS A 29 -15.16 -5.95 10.60
N PHE A 30 -15.81 -4.81 10.39
CA PHE A 30 -17.23 -4.63 10.70
C PHE A 30 -18.18 -5.11 9.58
N ASP A 31 -17.87 -4.81 8.32
CA ASP A 31 -18.76 -5.17 7.19
C ASP A 31 -18.27 -6.41 6.41
N GLY A 32 -17.11 -6.97 6.78
CA GLY A 32 -16.50 -8.07 6.04
C GLY A 32 -16.04 -7.68 4.62
N HIS A 33 -16.10 -6.40 4.26
CA HIS A 33 -15.66 -5.89 2.96
C HIS A 33 -14.24 -5.31 3.02
N PRO A 34 -13.39 -5.60 2.00
CA PRO A 34 -12.11 -4.91 1.81
C PRO A 34 -12.29 -3.41 1.81
N LYS A 35 -11.72 -2.75 2.81
CA LYS A 35 -11.46 -1.30 2.71
C LYS A 35 -10.51 -1.01 1.54
N GLY A 36 -9.72 -2.00 1.12
CA GLY A 36 -8.98 -1.94 -0.12
C GLY A 36 -7.59 -1.31 0.00
N PHE A 37 -7.06 -1.15 1.23
CA PHE A 37 -5.78 -0.48 1.47
C PHE A 37 -4.78 -1.36 2.22
N ALA A 38 -3.51 -1.24 1.84
CA ALA A 38 -2.37 -1.80 2.56
C ALA A 38 -1.29 -0.73 2.67
N TYR A 39 -0.48 -0.81 3.72
CA TYR A 39 0.72 -0.02 3.89
C TYR A 39 1.94 -0.91 3.71
N ILE A 40 2.88 -0.41 2.94
CA ILE A 40 4.18 -1.04 2.73
C ILE A 40 5.23 -0.03 3.17
N GLU A 41 6.08 -0.46 4.07
CA GLU A 41 7.25 0.29 4.52
C GLU A 41 8.47 -0.32 3.84
N PHE A 42 9.17 0.48 3.06
CA PHE A 42 10.43 0.09 2.44
C PHE A 42 11.61 0.49 3.31
N ALA A 43 12.71 -0.24 3.21
CA ALA A 43 13.95 0.08 3.90
C ALA A 43 14.61 1.35 3.33
N GLU A 44 14.49 1.57 2.02
CA GLU A 44 15.12 2.67 1.30
C GLU A 44 14.09 3.62 0.70
N ARG A 45 14.47 4.90 0.57
CA ARG A 45 13.61 5.93 -0.01
C ARG A 45 13.48 5.78 -1.52
N ASP A 46 14.54 5.36 -2.20
CA ASP A 46 14.53 5.09 -3.64
C ASP A 46 13.49 4.01 -3.99
N SER A 47 13.35 2.98 -3.15
CA SER A 47 12.31 1.94 -3.31
C SER A 47 10.90 2.51 -3.32
N VAL A 48 10.64 3.58 -2.54
CA VAL A 48 9.33 4.25 -2.52
C VAL A 48 9.06 4.93 -3.86
N GLN A 49 10.07 5.56 -4.47
CA GLN A 49 9.92 6.21 -5.77
C GLN A 49 9.67 5.18 -6.88
N THR A 50 10.37 4.05 -6.85
CA THR A 50 10.13 2.93 -7.78
C THR A 50 8.74 2.33 -7.57
N ALA A 51 8.31 2.16 -6.32
CA ALA A 51 6.96 1.67 -6.01
C ALA A 51 5.87 2.63 -6.48
N MET A 52 6.10 3.95 -6.44
CA MET A 52 5.16 4.91 -7.04
C MET A 52 5.08 4.80 -8.56
N ALA A 53 6.15 4.38 -9.24
CA ALA A 53 6.09 4.11 -10.68
C ALA A 53 5.23 2.87 -11.02
N MET A 54 4.99 2.01 -10.03
CA MET A 54 4.06 0.87 -10.12
C MET A 54 2.61 1.25 -9.76
N ASP A 55 2.30 2.54 -9.67
CA ASP A 55 0.92 3.03 -9.59
C ASP A 55 0.10 2.53 -10.80
N ASP A 56 -1.18 2.23 -10.57
CA ASP A 56 -2.10 1.62 -11.54
C ASP A 56 -1.70 0.22 -12.07
N SER A 57 -0.71 -0.44 -11.48
CA SER A 57 -0.34 -1.81 -11.83
C SER A 57 -1.46 -2.81 -11.53
N MET A 58 -1.52 -3.90 -12.31
CA MET A 58 -2.46 -4.99 -12.07
C MET A 58 -1.95 -5.91 -10.96
N PHE A 59 -2.72 -6.04 -9.89
CA PHE A 59 -2.49 -6.97 -8.80
C PHE A 59 -3.74 -7.83 -8.57
N ARG A 60 -3.59 -9.16 -8.68
CA ARG A 60 -4.70 -10.13 -8.59
C ARG A 60 -5.90 -9.80 -9.49
N GLY A 61 -5.63 -9.31 -10.71
CA GLY A 61 -6.66 -8.94 -11.69
C GLY A 61 -7.40 -7.63 -11.39
N ARG A 62 -6.91 -6.81 -10.45
CA ARG A 62 -7.44 -5.46 -10.16
C ARG A 62 -6.31 -4.44 -10.24
N GLN A 63 -6.60 -3.27 -10.80
CA GLN A 63 -5.66 -2.15 -10.72
C GLN A 63 -5.54 -1.67 -9.28
N ILE A 64 -4.31 -1.49 -8.81
CA ILE A 64 -4.02 -0.95 -7.49
C ILE A 64 -3.46 0.46 -7.61
N LYS A 65 -3.85 1.31 -6.68
CA LYS A 65 -3.30 2.66 -6.56
C LYS A 65 -2.20 2.67 -5.50
N VAL A 66 -1.02 3.18 -5.87
CA VAL A 66 0.14 3.29 -4.99
C VAL A 66 0.40 4.77 -4.73
N MET A 67 0.33 5.18 -3.46
CA MET A 67 0.57 6.57 -3.08
C MET A 67 1.55 6.65 -1.92
N PRO A 68 2.39 7.70 -1.86
CA PRO A 68 3.20 7.97 -0.69
C PRO A 68 2.32 8.10 0.54
N LYS A 69 2.62 7.31 1.57
CA LYS A 69 2.01 7.50 2.88
C LYS A 69 2.50 8.84 3.45
N ARG A 70 1.58 9.79 3.67
CA ARG A 70 1.91 11.01 4.40
C ARG A 70 2.36 10.66 5.82
N THR A 71 3.48 11.22 6.25
CA THR A 71 3.85 11.25 7.68
C THR A 71 2.72 11.91 8.45
N ASN A 72 2.18 11.24 9.47
CA ASN A 72 1.22 11.84 10.39
C ASN A 72 1.93 12.98 11.13
N ARG A 73 1.90 14.19 10.56
CA ARG A 73 2.22 15.40 11.31
C ARG A 73 0.99 15.72 12.15
N PRO A 74 1.09 15.71 13.50
CA PRO A 74 -0.02 16.14 14.34
C PRO A 74 -0.40 17.58 13.94
N GLY A 75 -1.65 17.78 13.51
CA GLY A 75 -2.18 19.09 13.11
C GLY A 75 -2.58 19.26 11.63
N MET A 76 -2.38 18.27 10.75
CA MET A 76 -2.71 18.40 9.32
C MET A 76 -3.98 17.62 8.92
N SER A 77 -5.13 18.02 9.46
CA SER A 77 -6.44 17.63 8.91
C SER A 77 -6.76 18.50 7.70
N MET A 78 -6.55 17.99 6.49
CA MET A 78 -7.26 18.51 5.31
C MET A 78 -8.49 17.65 5.07
N THR A 79 -9.52 17.90 5.87
CA THR A 79 -10.90 17.64 5.45
C THR A 79 -11.25 18.79 4.52
N ASN A 80 -11.11 18.62 3.20
CA ASN A 80 -11.86 19.47 2.29
C ASN A 80 -13.20 18.77 2.01
N ARG A 81 -14.24 19.53 2.29
CA ARG A 81 -15.66 19.22 2.25
C ARG A 81 -16.12 18.65 0.91
#